data_AF-A0A368GWI0-F1
#
_entry.id   AF-A0A368GWI0-F1
#
_cell.length_a   1.000
_cell.length_b   1.000
_cell.length_c   1.000
_cell.angle_alpha   90.00
_cell.angle_beta   90.00
_cell.angle_gamma   90.00
#
_symmetry.space_group_name_H-M   'P 1'
#
loop_
_entity.id
_entity.type
_entity.pdbx_description
1 polymer ?
#
loop_
_entity_poly.entity_id
_entity_poly.type
_entity_poly.pdbx_seq_one_letter_code
_entity_poly.pdbx_strand_id
1 'polypeptide(L)'
;MLRAAALILALGSTVQAVFECSSQETTAFVRIARARLDGTPVVVSTAGHDLTCAQYCRNNIEPTTGAQRVCASFNFDGRETCYFFDDAASPAGTSQLTANPSANNFYYEKTCLPGVSAHEACTYRSFSFERMRKTVLEGFVRKSVQVANREQCLSACLKEKEFVCRSVNYNYDSYLCELSTEDRRSKPTHLRMADGAVDYYDNNCLSRQNRCGPSGGNLVFVKTTNFEIKFYDHTQSVEAQESYCLQKCLDSLNTFCRSVEFNPTEKNCIVSDEDTFSRADQQGQVVGKDYYEPICVAG
;
A
#
# COMPACT_ATOMS: atom_id res chain seq x y z
N MET A 1 -18.95 17.54 63.71
CA MET A 1 -17.79 18.08 62.99
C MET A 1 -17.08 16.94 62.28
N LEU A 2 -16.84 17.15 60.99
CA LEU A 2 -16.24 16.35 59.92
C LEU A 2 -15.63 14.97 60.27
N ARG A 3 -16.08 13.93 59.55
CA ARG A 3 -15.18 12.85 59.10
C ARG A 3 -15.45 12.51 57.62
N ALA A 4 -14.33 12.38 56.93
CA ALA A 4 -14.13 12.46 55.49
C ALA A 4 -14.92 11.46 54.64
N ALA A 5 -15.43 11.96 53.50
CA ALA A 5 -15.79 11.12 52.37
C ALA A 5 -14.50 10.68 51.67
N ALA A 6 -14.29 9.36 51.57
CA ALA A 6 -13.21 8.79 50.77
C ALA A 6 -13.62 8.84 49.30
N LEU A 7 -12.95 9.70 48.51
CA LEU A 7 -13.04 9.70 47.06
C LEU A 7 -12.27 8.48 46.54
N ILE A 8 -12.98 7.47 46.05
CA ILE A 8 -12.37 6.36 45.31
C ILE A 8 -12.04 6.91 43.92
N LEU A 9 -10.78 7.29 43.71
CA LEU A 9 -10.23 7.54 42.38
C LEU A 9 -10.19 6.21 41.63
N ALA A 10 -11.14 6.01 40.73
CA ALA A 10 -11.07 4.95 39.74
C ALA A 10 -9.87 5.25 38.82
N LEU A 11 -8.75 4.55 39.06
CA LEU A 11 -7.67 4.44 38.08
C LEU A 11 -8.23 3.65 36.90
N GLY A 12 -8.75 4.37 35.90
CA GLY A 12 -9.05 3.81 34.61
C GLY A 12 -7.73 3.34 33.98
N SER A 13 -7.47 2.04 34.05
CA SER A 13 -6.49 1.40 33.20
C SER A 13 -7.04 1.41 31.78
N THR A 14 -6.80 2.49 31.04
CA THR A 14 -6.99 2.50 29.59
C THR A 14 -5.98 1.50 29.02
N VAL A 15 -6.46 0.32 28.64
CA VAL A 15 -5.67 -0.63 27.85
C VAL A 15 -5.24 0.09 26.59
N GLN A 16 -3.94 0.35 26.49
CA GLN A 16 -3.30 1.19 25.49
C GLN A 16 -3.57 0.62 24.10
N ALA A 17 -4.01 1.46 23.16
CA ALA A 17 -4.33 1.05 21.80
C ALA A 17 -3.10 0.44 21.12
N VAL A 18 -3.18 -0.85 20.77
CA VAL A 18 -2.11 -1.62 20.10
C VAL A 18 -1.72 -1.03 18.72
N PHE A 19 -2.51 -0.08 18.21
CA PHE A 19 -2.39 0.47 16.85
C PHE A 19 -2.17 1.99 16.81
N GLU A 20 -1.72 2.58 17.92
CA GLU A 20 -1.21 3.95 17.94
C GLU A 20 0.30 3.96 17.87
N CYS A 21 0.84 4.70 16.89
CA CYS A 21 2.28 4.82 16.72
C CYS A 21 2.87 5.80 17.74
N SER A 22 4.05 5.47 18.25
CA SER A 22 4.81 6.37 19.11
C SER A 22 5.29 7.60 18.34
N SER A 23 5.75 8.62 19.07
CA SER A 23 6.27 9.86 18.46
C SER A 23 7.54 9.68 17.63
N GLN A 24 8.22 8.53 17.73
CA GLN A 24 9.41 8.19 16.95
C GLN A 24 9.10 7.27 15.76
N GLU A 25 7.83 6.93 15.57
CA GLU A 25 7.34 6.08 14.49
C GLU A 25 6.49 6.90 13.53
N THR A 26 6.54 6.50 12.26
CA THR A 26 5.69 7.07 11.23
C THR A 26 4.54 6.12 10.94
N THR A 27 3.31 6.62 11.03
CA THR A 27 2.10 5.87 10.66
C THR A 27 2.01 5.70 9.14
N ALA A 28 2.18 4.45 8.71
CA ALA A 28 2.10 4.00 7.33
C ALA A 28 1.01 2.91 7.19
N PHE A 29 0.81 2.43 5.96
CA PHE A 29 -0.02 1.25 5.71
C PHE A 29 0.72 0.22 4.89
N VAL A 30 0.47 -1.05 5.23
CA VAL A 30 0.78 -2.19 4.38
C VAL A 30 -0.52 -2.62 3.70
N ARG A 31 -0.52 -2.65 2.36
CA ARG A 31 -1.66 -3.11 1.56
C ARG A 31 -1.52 -4.59 1.25
N ILE A 32 -2.62 -5.32 1.27
CA ILE A 32 -2.75 -6.65 0.65
C ILE A 32 -3.85 -6.54 -0.41
N ALA A 33 -3.46 -6.67 -1.68
CA ALA A 33 -4.43 -6.71 -2.77
C ALA A 33 -5.23 -8.02 -2.75
N ARG A 34 -6.48 -7.98 -3.20
CA ARG A 34 -7.39 -9.14 -3.24
C ARG A 34 -7.50 -9.78 -1.85
N ALA A 35 -7.68 -8.93 -0.84
CA ALA A 35 -7.85 -9.33 0.54
C ALA A 35 -8.91 -8.47 1.20
N ARG A 36 -9.59 -9.07 2.16
CA ARG A 36 -10.61 -8.40 2.96
C ARG A 36 -10.53 -8.95 4.38
N LEU A 37 -10.52 -8.08 5.38
CA LEU A 37 -10.66 -8.46 6.78
C LEU A 37 -12.09 -8.93 7.06
N ASP A 38 -12.23 -10.05 7.75
CA ASP A 38 -13.49 -10.52 8.32
C ASP A 38 -13.90 -9.69 9.54
N GLY A 39 -15.20 -9.69 9.83
CA GLY A 39 -15.78 -9.02 11.00
C GLY A 39 -16.65 -7.82 10.65
N THR A 40 -17.18 -7.20 11.70
CA THR A 40 -18.08 -6.04 11.58
C THR A 40 -17.26 -4.76 11.62
N PRO A 41 -17.31 -3.92 10.58
CA PRO A 41 -16.61 -2.64 10.60
C PRO A 41 -17.23 -1.70 11.64
N VAL A 42 -16.38 -0.94 12.32
CA VAL A 42 -16.83 0.08 13.28
C VAL A 42 -17.45 1.29 12.58
N VAL A 43 -17.00 1.56 11.34
CA VAL A 43 -17.53 2.62 10.48
C VAL A 43 -17.49 2.15 9.04
N VAL A 44 -18.55 2.45 8.29
CA VAL A 44 -18.58 2.33 6.82
C VAL A 44 -18.80 3.72 6.26
N SER A 45 -17.96 4.11 5.29
CA SER A 45 -18.04 5.43 4.68
C SER A 45 -17.70 5.37 3.22
N THR A 46 -18.45 6.12 2.42
CA THR A 46 -18.16 6.38 1.02
C THR A 46 -17.14 7.53 0.92
N ALA A 47 -15.98 7.34 1.54
CA ALA A 47 -14.96 8.38 1.74
C ALA A 47 -14.15 8.71 0.47
N GLY A 48 -14.58 8.24 -0.70
CA GLY A 48 -13.87 8.40 -1.96
C GLY A 48 -12.72 7.39 -2.11
N HIS A 49 -11.60 7.83 -2.66
CA HIS A 49 -10.43 6.99 -2.95
C HIS A 49 -9.72 6.48 -1.68
N ASP A 50 -8.92 5.43 -1.84
CA ASP A 50 -8.15 4.78 -0.78
C ASP A 50 -7.26 5.73 0.02
N LEU A 51 -6.75 6.78 -0.62
CA LEU A 51 -5.93 7.82 0.01
C LEU A 51 -6.70 8.54 1.11
N THR A 52 -7.95 8.90 0.84
CA THR A 52 -8.81 9.58 1.82
C THR A 52 -9.10 8.65 2.99
N CYS A 53 -9.29 7.36 2.72
CA CYS A 53 -9.48 6.36 3.75
C CYS A 53 -8.24 6.16 4.61
N ALA A 54 -7.07 6.08 3.99
CA ALA A 54 -5.79 6.06 4.67
C ALA A 54 -5.61 7.31 5.53
N GLN A 55 -6.02 8.50 5.07
CA GLN A 55 -5.95 9.74 5.86
C GLN A 55 -6.85 9.69 7.10
N TYR A 56 -8.12 9.30 6.96
CA TYR A 56 -9.03 9.16 8.11
C TYR A 56 -8.52 8.13 9.11
N CYS A 57 -8.13 6.95 8.63
CA CYS A 57 -7.61 5.89 9.48
C CYS A 57 -6.31 6.32 10.17
N ARG A 58 -5.35 6.92 9.44
CA ARG A 58 -4.06 7.39 9.98
C ARG A 58 -4.24 8.31 11.18
N ASN A 59 -5.24 9.20 11.09
CA ASN A 59 -5.50 10.22 12.10
C ASN A 59 -6.52 9.79 13.18
N ASN A 60 -7.01 8.55 13.14
CA ASN A 60 -8.07 8.06 14.04
C ASN A 60 -9.32 8.96 14.03
N ILE A 61 -9.75 9.37 12.82
CA ILE A 61 -10.92 10.25 12.64
C ILE A 61 -12.03 9.47 11.93
N GLU A 62 -13.23 9.49 12.51
CA GLU A 62 -14.44 9.04 11.84
C GLU A 62 -14.82 10.02 10.72
N PRO A 63 -14.98 9.57 9.46
CA PRO A 63 -15.23 10.44 8.30
C PRO A 63 -16.57 11.20 8.35
N THR A 64 -17.60 10.67 9.00
CA THR A 64 -18.94 11.27 8.99
C THR A 64 -19.09 12.39 10.02
N THR A 65 -18.55 12.18 11.23
CA THR A 65 -18.77 13.07 12.38
C THR A 65 -17.53 13.89 12.73
N GLY A 66 -16.36 13.49 12.24
CA GLY A 66 -15.07 14.03 12.70
C GLY A 66 -14.67 13.56 14.10
N ALA A 67 -15.43 12.64 14.71
CA ALA A 67 -15.13 12.13 16.04
C ALA A 67 -13.83 11.31 16.05
N GLN A 68 -13.13 11.34 17.19
CA GLN A 68 -11.97 10.47 17.41
C GLN A 68 -12.43 9.01 17.52
N ARG A 69 -11.85 8.14 16.69
CA ARG A 69 -12.09 6.70 16.71
C ARG A 69 -10.82 5.96 16.29
N VAL A 70 -10.41 5.01 17.12
CA VAL A 70 -9.28 4.13 16.84
C VAL A 70 -9.50 3.40 15.52
N CYS A 71 -8.47 3.42 14.68
CA CYS A 71 -8.45 2.66 13.43
C CYS A 71 -7.16 1.83 13.38
N ALA A 72 -7.30 0.52 13.30
CA ALA A 72 -6.19 -0.43 13.14
C ALA A 72 -6.03 -0.86 11.68
N SER A 73 -7.14 -0.90 10.93
CA SER A 73 -7.11 -1.28 9.52
C SER A 73 -8.38 -0.82 8.79
N PHE A 74 -8.37 -0.92 7.47
CA PHE A 74 -9.58 -0.76 6.67
C PHE A 74 -9.60 -1.68 5.44
N ASN A 75 -10.80 -2.04 5.01
CA ASN A 75 -11.02 -2.62 3.67
C ASN A 75 -11.47 -1.51 2.73
N PHE A 76 -10.99 -1.54 1.49
CA PHE A 76 -11.47 -0.73 0.39
C PHE A 76 -12.06 -1.62 -0.71
N ASP A 77 -13.21 -1.22 -1.27
CA ASP A 77 -13.94 -2.00 -2.28
C ASP A 77 -13.43 -1.82 -3.72
N GLY A 78 -12.38 -1.01 -3.90
CA GLY A 78 -11.82 -0.70 -5.22
C GLY A 78 -12.62 0.37 -5.97
N ARG A 79 -13.55 1.06 -5.31
CA ARG A 79 -14.38 2.12 -5.91
C ARG A 79 -14.39 3.37 -5.04
N GLU A 80 -15.11 3.34 -3.93
CA GLU A 80 -15.35 4.52 -3.10
C GLU A 80 -15.70 4.21 -1.65
N THR A 81 -15.83 2.94 -1.29
CA THR A 81 -16.31 2.54 0.04
C THR A 81 -15.18 1.98 0.90
N CYS A 82 -15.05 2.56 2.09
CA CYS A 82 -14.12 2.14 3.10
C CYS A 82 -14.84 1.59 4.33
N TYR A 83 -14.37 0.44 4.78
CA TYR A 83 -14.85 -0.27 5.96
C TYR A 83 -13.73 -0.22 6.99
N PHE A 84 -13.88 0.59 8.04
CA PHE A 84 -12.84 0.80 9.05
C PHE A 84 -13.01 -0.18 10.22
N PHE A 85 -11.89 -0.62 10.79
CA PHE A 85 -11.85 -1.56 11.89
C PHE A 85 -10.90 -1.05 12.99
N ASP A 86 -11.23 -1.36 14.24
CA ASP A 86 -10.41 -1.14 15.42
C ASP A 86 -9.47 -2.33 15.71
N ASP A 87 -9.52 -3.39 14.90
CA ASP A 87 -8.60 -4.53 14.88
C ASP A 87 -7.93 -4.70 13.50
N ALA A 88 -6.90 -5.54 13.45
CA ALA A 88 -6.15 -5.90 12.24
C ALA A 88 -6.12 -7.41 12.02
N ALA A 89 -5.58 -7.84 10.88
CA ALA A 89 -5.35 -9.24 10.59
C ALA A 89 -4.23 -9.80 11.47
N SER A 90 -4.37 -11.06 11.88
CA SER A 90 -3.29 -11.80 12.53
C SER A 90 -2.02 -11.84 11.66
N PRO A 91 -0.81 -11.68 12.25
CA PRO A 91 -0.53 -11.64 13.68
C PRO A 91 -0.57 -10.24 14.33
N ALA A 92 -0.78 -9.17 13.56
CA ALA A 92 -0.79 -7.81 14.09
C ALA A 92 -2.03 -7.55 14.96
N GLY A 93 -3.17 -8.12 14.57
CA GLY A 93 -4.42 -8.12 15.34
C GLY A 93 -4.96 -9.53 15.59
N THR A 94 -6.24 -9.61 15.94
CA THR A 94 -6.90 -10.88 16.29
C THR A 94 -7.79 -11.43 15.19
N SER A 95 -8.24 -10.57 14.27
CA SER A 95 -9.10 -10.96 13.15
C SER A 95 -8.34 -11.71 12.04
N GLN A 96 -9.10 -12.27 11.11
CA GLN A 96 -8.60 -13.05 9.99
C GLN A 96 -8.99 -12.41 8.66
N LEU A 97 -8.19 -12.66 7.64
CA LEU A 97 -8.55 -12.31 6.27
C LEU A 97 -9.47 -13.38 5.71
N THR A 98 -10.49 -12.96 4.96
CA THR A 98 -11.44 -13.86 4.33
C THR A 98 -10.72 -14.81 3.38
N ALA A 99 -11.22 -16.05 3.26
CA ALA A 99 -10.59 -17.06 2.41
C ALA A 99 -10.76 -16.78 0.91
N ASN A 100 -11.93 -16.26 0.51
CA ASN A 100 -12.31 -15.97 -0.88
C ASN A 100 -12.80 -14.53 -1.02
N PRO A 101 -11.92 -13.53 -0.85
CA PRO A 101 -12.27 -12.14 -1.08
C PRO A 101 -12.61 -11.92 -2.56
N SER A 102 -13.50 -10.97 -2.84
CA SER A 102 -13.65 -10.50 -4.23
C SER A 102 -12.34 -9.85 -4.69
N ALA A 103 -12.01 -10.03 -5.97
CA ALA A 103 -10.82 -9.50 -6.64
C ALA A 103 -10.65 -7.96 -6.50
N ASN A 104 -11.73 -7.27 -6.14
CA ASN A 104 -11.76 -5.81 -6.03
C ASN A 104 -11.49 -5.33 -4.60
N ASN A 105 -11.39 -6.23 -3.62
CA ASN A 105 -11.12 -5.84 -2.24
C ASN A 105 -9.63 -5.65 -2.01
N PHE A 106 -9.32 -4.59 -1.28
CA PHE A 106 -7.98 -4.29 -0.80
C PHE A 106 -8.03 -4.15 0.72
N TYR A 107 -7.13 -4.82 1.40
CA TYR A 107 -6.97 -4.70 2.84
C TYR A 107 -5.77 -3.81 3.15
N TYR A 108 -5.95 -2.84 4.04
CA TYR A 108 -4.90 -1.92 4.47
C TYR A 108 -4.71 -2.04 5.98
N GLU A 109 -3.53 -2.50 6.38
CA GLU A 109 -3.13 -2.64 7.78
C GLU A 109 -2.34 -1.41 8.22
N LYS A 110 -2.75 -0.75 9.31
CA LYS A 110 -1.97 0.36 9.88
C LYS A 110 -0.67 -0.21 10.46
N THR A 111 0.45 0.45 10.16
CA THR A 111 1.78 0.00 10.57
C THR A 111 2.60 1.18 11.08
N CYS A 112 3.32 0.98 12.18
CA CYS A 112 4.18 1.99 12.79
C CYS A 112 5.63 1.72 12.39
N LEU A 113 6.17 2.55 11.48
CA LEU A 113 7.52 2.36 10.95
C LEU A 113 8.53 3.15 11.79
N PRO A 114 9.48 2.50 12.48
CA PRO A 114 10.39 3.20 13.39
C PRO A 114 11.51 3.94 12.64
N GLY A 115 11.75 5.19 13.07
CA GLY A 115 12.88 5.99 12.65
C GLY A 115 12.94 6.27 11.16
N VAL A 116 11.79 6.34 10.48
CA VAL A 116 11.64 6.83 9.10
C VAL A 116 10.81 8.11 9.11
N SER A 117 11.11 9.04 8.21
CA SER A 117 10.29 10.25 8.05
C SER A 117 8.98 9.98 7.30
N ALA A 118 8.02 10.89 7.42
CA ALA A 118 6.78 10.87 6.63
C ALA A 118 7.04 10.85 5.11
N HIS A 119 8.12 11.50 4.66
CA HIS A 119 8.50 11.52 3.26
C HIS A 119 9.10 10.17 2.82
N GLU A 120 10.01 9.58 3.60
CA GLU A 120 10.59 8.25 3.30
C GLU A 120 9.52 7.16 3.29
N ALA A 121 8.55 7.22 4.20
CA ALA A 121 7.40 6.32 4.23
C ALA A 121 6.28 6.72 3.25
N CYS A 122 6.50 7.72 2.39
CA CYS A 122 5.56 8.21 1.40
C CYS A 122 4.11 8.35 1.92
N THR A 123 3.91 8.95 3.11
CA THR A 123 2.60 9.02 3.79
C THR A 123 1.54 9.84 3.04
N TYR A 124 1.96 10.56 2.00
CA TYR A 124 1.11 11.20 1.00
C TYR A 124 0.45 10.20 0.02
N ARG A 125 0.85 8.92 0.06
CA ARG A 125 0.17 7.78 -0.59
C ARG A 125 -0.71 7.04 0.41
N SER A 126 -1.60 6.20 -0.10
CA SER A 126 -2.47 5.35 0.71
C SER A 126 -1.70 4.24 1.44
N PHE A 127 -0.59 3.74 0.88
CA PHE A 127 0.26 2.70 1.48
C PHE A 127 1.73 2.83 1.08
N SER A 128 2.62 2.34 1.95
CA SER A 128 4.07 2.34 1.75
C SER A 128 4.60 1.04 1.19
N PHE A 129 3.94 -0.08 1.53
CA PHE A 129 4.33 -1.40 1.05
C PHE A 129 3.10 -2.23 0.64
N GLU A 130 3.25 -3.03 -0.40
CA GLU A 130 2.27 -4.08 -0.73
C GLU A 130 2.82 -5.44 -0.34
N ARG A 131 2.07 -6.21 0.44
CA ARG A 131 2.46 -7.50 0.99
C ARG A 131 1.84 -8.65 0.19
N MET A 132 2.67 -9.64 -0.14
CA MET A 132 2.25 -10.95 -0.63
C MET A 132 2.60 -12.01 0.42
N ARG A 133 1.55 -12.63 0.98
CA ARG A 133 1.72 -13.63 2.05
C ARG A 133 2.31 -14.92 1.51
N LYS A 134 3.13 -15.61 2.32
CA LYS A 134 3.74 -16.91 1.97
C LYS A 134 4.41 -16.88 0.60
N THR A 135 5.09 -15.79 0.31
CA THR A 135 5.70 -15.51 -0.99
C THR A 135 7.12 -15.02 -0.77
N VAL A 136 8.03 -15.39 -1.66
CA VAL A 136 9.44 -15.01 -1.61
C VAL A 136 9.93 -14.66 -3.01
N LEU A 137 10.81 -13.67 -3.11
CA LEU A 137 11.60 -13.40 -4.32
C LEU A 137 12.97 -14.07 -4.19
N GLU A 138 13.24 -15.08 -5.01
CA GLU A 138 14.45 -15.90 -4.91
C GLU A 138 15.60 -15.39 -5.79
N GLY A 139 16.82 -15.41 -5.23
CA GLY A 139 18.05 -15.17 -6.00
C GLY A 139 18.43 -13.69 -6.23
N PHE A 140 17.66 -12.74 -5.69
CA PHE A 140 17.92 -11.29 -5.85
C PHE A 140 18.16 -10.54 -4.54
N VAL A 141 18.55 -11.26 -3.49
CA VAL A 141 18.93 -10.65 -2.22
C VAL A 141 20.21 -9.85 -2.39
N ARG A 142 20.14 -8.54 -2.16
CA ARG A 142 21.28 -7.63 -2.22
C ARG A 142 21.96 -7.46 -0.87
N LYS A 143 21.17 -7.48 0.20
CA LYS A 143 21.62 -7.30 1.59
C LYS A 143 20.69 -8.05 2.53
N SER A 144 21.25 -8.73 3.52
CA SER A 144 20.49 -9.41 4.58
C SER A 144 20.87 -8.81 5.93
N VAL A 145 19.87 -8.52 6.76
CA VAL A 145 20.05 -7.96 8.10
C VAL A 145 19.14 -8.65 9.09
N GLN A 146 19.64 -8.84 10.31
CA GLN A 146 18.84 -9.33 11.43
C GLN A 146 18.08 -8.16 12.05
N VAL A 147 16.77 -8.29 12.23
CA VAL A 147 15.92 -7.24 12.83
C VAL A 147 15.05 -7.82 13.94
N ALA A 148 14.38 -6.98 14.72
CA ALA A 148 13.49 -7.46 15.78
C ALA A 148 12.09 -7.83 15.28
N ASN A 149 11.61 -7.16 14.22
CA ASN A 149 10.27 -7.35 13.67
C ASN A 149 10.17 -6.87 12.21
N ARG A 150 9.00 -7.10 11.62
CA ARG A 150 8.66 -6.69 10.25
C ARG A 150 8.81 -5.18 10.06
N GLU A 151 8.34 -4.38 11.01
CA GLU A 151 8.36 -2.91 10.92
C GLU A 151 9.78 -2.39 10.78
N GLN A 152 10.73 -2.94 11.54
CA GLN A 152 12.15 -2.62 11.40
C GLN A 152 12.72 -3.05 10.06
N CYS A 153 12.27 -4.18 9.51
CA CYS A 153 12.67 -4.64 8.18
C CYS A 153 12.21 -3.68 7.08
N LEU A 154 10.94 -3.26 7.12
CA LEU A 154 10.39 -2.28 6.19
C LEU A 154 11.09 -0.93 6.31
N SER A 155 11.34 -0.47 7.55
CA SER A 155 12.14 0.73 7.81
C SER A 155 13.58 0.62 7.27
N ALA A 156 14.21 -0.56 7.36
CA ALA A 156 15.55 -0.78 6.81
C ALA A 156 15.57 -0.60 5.28
N CYS A 157 14.54 -1.10 4.58
CA CYS A 157 14.39 -0.89 3.14
C CYS A 157 14.25 0.59 2.77
N LEU A 158 13.38 1.34 3.47
CA LEU A 158 13.17 2.76 3.20
C LEU A 158 14.41 3.62 3.49
N LYS A 159 15.24 3.19 4.45
CA LYS A 159 16.47 3.88 4.86
C LYS A 159 17.71 3.47 4.09
N GLU A 160 17.64 2.43 3.27
CA GLU A 160 18.80 1.95 2.52
C GLU A 160 19.35 3.06 1.62
N LYS A 161 20.66 3.31 1.71
CA LYS A 161 21.36 4.38 0.96
C LYS A 161 22.39 3.83 -0.01
N GLU A 162 22.81 2.57 0.15
CA GLU A 162 23.79 1.92 -0.73
C GLU A 162 23.15 1.53 -2.07
N PHE A 163 21.85 1.27 -2.09
CA PHE A 163 21.07 0.96 -3.30
C PHE A 163 19.60 1.32 -3.10
N VAL A 164 18.85 1.37 -4.21
CA VAL A 164 17.39 1.55 -4.16
C VAL A 164 16.73 0.23 -3.78
N CYS A 165 16.26 0.11 -2.55
CA CYS A 165 15.49 -1.05 -2.12
C CYS A 165 14.09 -1.03 -2.77
N ARG A 166 13.83 -1.98 -3.68
CA ARG A 166 12.56 -2.10 -4.42
C ARG A 166 11.64 -3.16 -3.81
N SER A 167 12.20 -4.13 -3.09
CA SER A 167 11.41 -5.13 -2.38
C SER A 167 12.16 -5.73 -1.19
N VAL A 168 11.41 -6.49 -0.39
CA VAL A 168 11.90 -7.14 0.82
C VAL A 168 11.31 -8.55 0.95
N ASN A 169 12.12 -9.54 1.32
CA ASN A 169 11.64 -10.77 1.94
C ASN A 169 11.83 -10.66 3.46
N TYR A 170 10.79 -10.95 4.24
CA TYR A 170 10.88 -10.98 5.70
C TYR A 170 10.47 -12.34 6.24
N ASN A 171 11.37 -12.99 6.97
CA ASN A 171 11.12 -14.28 7.61
C ASN A 171 10.73 -14.09 9.08
N TYR A 172 9.53 -14.54 9.45
CA TYR A 172 8.98 -14.36 10.80
C TYR A 172 9.58 -15.28 11.86
N ASP A 173 10.17 -16.41 11.47
CA ASP A 173 10.77 -17.38 12.41
C ASP A 173 12.21 -17.01 12.75
N SER A 174 12.98 -16.60 11.75
CA SER A 174 14.40 -16.24 11.90
C SER A 174 14.62 -14.74 12.09
N TYR A 175 13.59 -13.91 11.90
CA TYR A 175 13.67 -12.43 11.85
C TYR A 175 14.70 -11.88 10.85
N LEU A 176 15.02 -12.69 9.83
CA LEU A 176 15.90 -12.29 8.75
C LEU A 176 15.16 -11.37 7.78
N CYS A 177 15.74 -10.21 7.52
CA CYS A 177 15.25 -9.21 6.59
C CYS A 177 16.17 -9.14 5.37
N GLU A 178 15.65 -9.48 4.20
CA GLU A 178 16.42 -9.51 2.95
C GLU A 178 15.93 -8.42 2.00
N LEU A 179 16.80 -7.48 1.68
CA LEU A 179 16.53 -6.32 0.84
C LEU A 179 16.98 -6.59 -0.60
N SER A 180 16.20 -6.15 -1.58
CA SER A 180 16.43 -6.40 -3.01
C SER A 180 16.33 -5.14 -3.85
N THR A 181 17.10 -5.08 -4.94
CA THR A 181 16.98 -4.07 -6.01
C THR A 181 15.95 -4.45 -7.07
N GLU A 182 15.48 -5.69 -7.03
CA GLU A 182 14.46 -6.24 -7.92
C GLU A 182 13.11 -6.28 -7.21
N ASP A 183 12.02 -6.34 -7.98
CA ASP A 183 10.68 -6.56 -7.46
C ASP A 183 9.94 -7.61 -8.32
N ARG A 184 8.69 -7.93 -7.95
CA ARG A 184 7.88 -8.92 -8.66
C ARG A 184 7.61 -8.57 -10.12
N ARG A 185 7.78 -7.31 -10.54
CA ARG A 185 7.62 -6.88 -11.93
C ARG A 185 8.91 -6.98 -12.73
N SER A 186 10.05 -6.69 -12.12
CA SER A 186 11.35 -6.86 -12.79
C SER A 186 11.80 -8.32 -12.84
N LYS A 187 11.37 -9.17 -11.90
CA LYS A 187 11.70 -10.61 -11.85
C LYS A 187 10.48 -11.51 -11.56
N PRO A 188 9.42 -11.48 -12.39
CA PRO A 188 8.17 -12.20 -12.11
C PRO A 188 8.32 -13.73 -12.03
N THR A 189 9.26 -14.31 -12.79
CA THR A 189 9.50 -15.77 -12.81
C THR A 189 10.21 -16.32 -11.57
N HIS A 190 10.69 -15.42 -10.70
CA HIS A 190 11.40 -15.74 -9.46
C HIS A 190 10.58 -15.48 -8.21
N LEU A 191 9.33 -15.01 -8.38
CA LEU A 191 8.38 -14.95 -7.29
C LEU A 191 7.79 -16.33 -7.07
N ARG A 192 7.97 -16.89 -5.87
CA ARG A 192 7.56 -18.27 -5.53
C ARG A 192 6.78 -18.30 -4.23
N MET A 193 6.00 -19.36 -4.05
CA MET A 193 5.45 -19.67 -2.73
C MET A 193 6.61 -20.00 -1.80
N ALA A 194 6.60 -19.41 -0.61
CA ALA A 194 7.62 -19.65 0.39
C ALA A 194 7.36 -20.98 1.11
N ASP A 195 8.43 -21.75 1.34
CA ASP A 195 8.38 -22.99 2.14
C ASP A 195 8.31 -22.73 3.66
N GLY A 196 8.69 -21.53 4.10
CA GLY A 196 8.68 -21.10 5.51
C GLY A 196 7.74 -19.94 5.79
N ALA A 197 7.82 -19.37 7.00
CA ALA A 197 7.08 -18.17 7.38
C ALA A 197 7.72 -16.91 6.77
N VAL A 198 7.77 -16.83 5.43
CA VAL A 198 8.31 -15.67 4.69
C VAL A 198 7.19 -14.95 3.95
N ASP A 199 7.18 -13.63 4.10
CA ASP A 199 6.35 -12.76 3.26
C ASP A 199 7.23 -11.84 2.42
N TYR A 200 6.70 -11.52 1.25
CA TYR A 200 7.30 -10.61 0.28
C TYR A 200 6.60 -9.26 0.32
N TYR A 201 7.38 -8.17 0.19
CA TYR A 201 6.88 -6.79 0.21
C TYR A 201 7.44 -5.98 -0.97
N ASP A 202 6.57 -5.41 -1.80
CA ASP A 202 6.94 -4.37 -2.78
C ASP A 202 7.06 -3.01 -2.07
N ASN A 203 8.15 -2.28 -2.30
CA ASN A 203 8.29 -0.89 -1.87
C ASN A 203 7.48 0.03 -2.79
N ASN A 204 6.45 0.67 -2.24
CA ASN A 204 5.61 1.63 -2.97
C ASN A 204 6.12 3.08 -2.86
N CYS A 205 7.17 3.34 -2.10
CA CYS A 205 7.75 4.67 -1.88
C CYS A 205 8.85 5.05 -2.87
N LEU A 206 8.78 4.51 -4.09
CA LEU A 206 9.67 4.87 -5.19
C LEU A 206 9.22 6.17 -5.87
N SER A 207 10.19 6.90 -6.42
CA SER A 207 10.04 8.12 -7.21
C SER A 207 10.29 7.82 -8.69
N ARG A 208 9.97 8.79 -9.56
CA ARG A 208 10.31 8.74 -10.99
C ARG A 208 11.79 8.41 -11.23
N GLN A 209 12.69 8.95 -10.42
CA GLN A 209 14.14 8.82 -10.61
C GLN A 209 14.68 7.45 -10.19
N ASN A 210 14.07 6.79 -9.20
CA ASN A 210 14.62 5.56 -8.62
C ASN A 210 13.79 4.30 -8.94
N ARG A 211 12.61 4.43 -9.56
CA ARG A 211 11.74 3.28 -9.86
C ARG A 211 12.35 2.22 -10.77
N CYS A 212 13.30 2.60 -11.63
CA CYS A 212 13.96 1.68 -12.57
C CYS A 212 15.13 0.89 -11.99
N GLY A 213 15.45 1.07 -10.70
CA GLY A 213 16.50 0.31 -10.04
C GLY A 213 17.88 0.44 -10.72
N PRO A 214 18.74 -0.59 -10.65
CA PRO A 214 20.07 -0.60 -11.25
C PRO A 214 20.06 -0.45 -12.78
N SER A 215 18.95 -0.84 -13.42
CA SER A 215 18.80 -0.76 -14.87
C SER A 215 18.92 0.65 -15.42
N GLY A 216 18.84 1.69 -14.56
CA GLY A 216 19.17 3.08 -14.89
C GLY A 216 18.70 3.50 -16.28
N GLY A 217 17.45 3.95 -16.40
CA GLY A 217 16.80 3.93 -17.71
C GLY A 217 15.87 5.10 -17.99
N ASN A 218 15.66 5.33 -19.28
CA ASN A 218 14.54 6.15 -19.73
C ASN A 218 13.23 5.41 -19.44
N LEU A 219 12.24 6.13 -18.93
CA LEU A 219 10.88 5.63 -18.82
C LEU A 219 10.19 5.81 -20.17
N VAL A 220 9.78 4.71 -20.77
CA VAL A 220 9.02 4.69 -22.03
C VAL A 220 7.66 4.10 -21.76
N PHE A 221 6.61 4.68 -22.33
CA PHE A 221 5.27 4.12 -22.24
C PHE A 221 5.02 3.13 -23.37
N VAL A 222 4.62 1.91 -23.03
CA VAL A 222 4.07 0.94 -23.98
C VAL A 222 2.59 1.23 -24.12
N LYS A 223 2.12 1.49 -25.35
CA LYS A 223 0.73 1.77 -25.67
C LYS A 223 0.01 0.50 -26.15
N THR A 224 -1.14 0.22 -25.56
CA THR A 224 -2.11 -0.77 -26.02
C THR A 224 -3.39 -0.06 -26.39
N THR A 225 -3.80 -0.13 -27.65
CA THR A 225 -5.00 0.57 -28.14
C THR A 225 -6.27 -0.14 -27.73
N ASN A 226 -7.35 0.63 -27.49
CA ASN A 226 -8.68 0.09 -27.21
C ASN A 226 -8.71 -0.93 -26.06
N PHE A 227 -8.07 -0.57 -24.93
CA PHE A 227 -7.85 -1.48 -23.82
C PHE A 227 -8.08 -0.81 -22.46
N GLU A 228 -8.53 -1.59 -21.49
CA GLU A 228 -8.68 -1.18 -20.10
C GLU A 228 -8.34 -2.32 -19.14
N ILE A 229 -7.89 -1.94 -17.95
CA ILE A 229 -8.04 -2.77 -16.76
C ILE A 229 -9.38 -2.42 -16.10
N LYS A 230 -9.92 -3.28 -15.23
CA LYS A 230 -11.21 -3.07 -14.57
C LYS A 230 -11.08 -3.21 -13.05
N PHE A 231 -11.97 -2.52 -12.34
CA PHE A 231 -12.16 -2.65 -10.89
C PHE A 231 -10.90 -2.37 -10.04
N TYR A 232 -10.39 -1.15 -10.14
CA TYR A 232 -9.20 -0.67 -9.43
C TYR A 232 -9.42 0.77 -8.94
N ASP A 233 -8.70 1.16 -7.89
CA ASP A 233 -8.68 2.55 -7.48
C ASP A 233 -7.92 3.39 -8.50
N HIS A 234 -8.45 4.55 -8.84
CA HIS A 234 -7.83 5.40 -9.82
C HIS A 234 -8.10 6.87 -9.59
N THR A 235 -7.10 7.68 -9.91
CA THR A 235 -7.29 9.12 -10.00
C THR A 235 -7.79 9.46 -11.40
N GLN A 236 -9.04 9.92 -11.48
CA GLN A 236 -9.64 10.40 -12.72
C GLN A 236 -9.49 11.91 -12.85
N SER A 237 -9.24 12.40 -14.06
CA SER A 237 -9.10 13.82 -14.35
C SER A 237 -9.37 14.14 -15.82
N VAL A 238 -9.52 15.43 -16.13
CA VAL A 238 -9.67 15.91 -17.50
C VAL A 238 -8.35 16.49 -17.98
N GLU A 239 -7.76 15.91 -19.02
CA GLU A 239 -6.48 16.33 -19.59
C GLU A 239 -6.61 16.57 -21.10
N ALA A 240 -6.15 17.72 -21.57
CA ALA A 240 -6.34 18.13 -22.96
C ALA A 240 -5.63 17.20 -23.97
N GLN A 241 -4.52 16.58 -23.56
CA GLN A 241 -3.65 15.77 -24.40
C GLN A 241 -3.18 14.52 -23.66
N GLU A 242 -2.93 13.46 -24.43
CA GLU A 242 -2.36 12.20 -23.95
C GLU A 242 -1.04 12.45 -23.19
N SER A 243 -0.15 13.29 -23.74
CA SER A 243 1.14 13.63 -23.14
C SER A 243 1.03 14.21 -21.72
N TYR A 244 0.00 15.02 -21.44
CA TYR A 244 -0.23 15.58 -20.10
C TYR A 244 -0.67 14.50 -19.12
N CYS A 245 -1.52 13.57 -19.57
CA CYS A 245 -1.92 12.41 -18.77
C CYS A 245 -0.71 11.51 -18.44
N LEU A 246 0.17 11.26 -19.41
CA LEU A 246 1.39 10.49 -19.21
C LEU A 246 2.38 11.18 -18.26
N GLN A 247 2.56 12.51 -18.35
CA GLN A 247 3.40 13.24 -17.38
C GLN A 247 2.81 13.20 -15.97
N LYS A 248 1.48 13.37 -15.84
CA LYS A 248 0.79 13.29 -14.55
C LYS A 248 1.02 11.97 -13.84
N CYS A 249 1.04 10.87 -14.58
CA CYS A 249 1.42 9.57 -14.05
C CYS A 249 2.84 9.56 -13.45
N LEU A 250 3.83 10.08 -14.19
CA LEU A 250 5.22 10.08 -13.73
C LEU A 250 5.47 11.01 -12.54
N ASP A 251 4.74 12.12 -12.46
CA ASP A 251 4.91 13.16 -11.45
C ASP A 251 3.94 13.01 -10.26
N SER A 252 3.11 11.96 -10.27
CA SER A 252 2.15 11.72 -9.19
C SER A 252 2.85 11.44 -7.87
N LEU A 253 2.57 12.29 -6.88
CA LEU A 253 3.01 12.08 -5.50
C LEU A 253 2.09 11.05 -4.84
N ASN A 254 0.78 11.23 -4.95
CA ASN A 254 -0.20 10.47 -4.16
C ASN A 254 -0.44 9.04 -4.68
N THR A 255 0.03 8.71 -5.89
CA THR A 255 -0.11 7.39 -6.50
C THR A 255 1.22 6.98 -7.09
N PHE A 256 1.71 5.78 -6.77
CA PHE A 256 2.84 5.22 -7.51
C PHE A 256 2.33 4.68 -8.84
N CYS A 257 2.29 5.54 -9.86
CA CYS A 257 1.64 5.22 -11.12
C CYS A 257 2.30 4.01 -11.82
N ARG A 258 1.49 2.99 -12.07
CA ARG A 258 1.84 1.79 -12.85
C ARG A 258 1.16 1.74 -14.20
N SER A 259 0.03 2.40 -14.37
CA SER A 259 -0.58 2.52 -15.69
C SER A 259 -1.45 3.76 -15.85
N VAL A 260 -1.77 4.05 -17.10
CA VAL A 260 -2.60 5.17 -17.53
C VAL A 260 -3.64 4.69 -18.53
N GLU A 261 -4.86 5.18 -18.42
CA GLU A 261 -5.86 5.09 -19.49
C GLU A 261 -6.25 6.50 -19.95
N PHE A 262 -6.31 6.70 -21.26
CA PHE A 262 -6.66 8.00 -21.85
C PHE A 262 -7.69 7.87 -22.96
N ASN A 263 -8.77 8.64 -22.85
CA ASN A 263 -9.79 8.80 -23.90
C ASN A 263 -9.62 10.19 -24.56
N PRO A 264 -9.20 10.26 -25.84
CA PRO A 264 -8.93 11.53 -26.52
C PRO A 264 -10.19 12.34 -26.83
N THR A 265 -11.37 11.72 -26.87
CA THR A 265 -12.66 12.39 -27.13
C THR A 265 -13.18 13.04 -25.87
N GLU A 266 -13.25 12.27 -24.78
CA GLU A 266 -13.75 12.74 -23.47
C GLU A 266 -12.70 13.56 -22.71
N LYS A 267 -11.45 13.56 -23.19
CA LYS A 267 -10.29 14.12 -22.48
C LYS A 267 -10.11 13.48 -21.10
N ASN A 268 -10.61 12.27 -20.94
CA ASN A 268 -10.59 11.56 -19.68
C ASN A 268 -9.22 10.90 -19.48
N CYS A 269 -8.58 11.20 -18.36
CA CYS A 269 -7.28 10.69 -17.95
C CYS A 269 -7.42 9.93 -16.63
N ILE A 270 -7.04 8.67 -16.64
CA ILE A 270 -7.08 7.79 -15.48
C ILE A 270 -5.65 7.37 -15.15
N VAL A 271 -5.20 7.69 -13.94
CA VAL A 271 -3.89 7.28 -13.40
C VAL A 271 -4.12 6.20 -12.34
N SER A 272 -3.39 5.09 -12.46
CA SER A 272 -3.57 3.90 -11.64
C SER A 272 -2.27 3.41 -11.03
N ASP A 273 -2.32 2.89 -9.81
CA ASP A 273 -1.24 2.11 -9.19
C ASP A 273 -1.35 0.60 -9.47
N GLU A 274 -2.29 0.21 -10.32
CA GLU A 274 -2.48 -1.14 -10.84
C GLU A 274 -2.07 -1.20 -12.31
N ASP A 275 -1.78 -2.41 -12.80
CA ASP A 275 -1.33 -2.65 -14.17
C ASP A 275 -1.82 -4.00 -14.69
N THR A 276 -1.47 -4.36 -15.93
CA THR A 276 -1.82 -5.66 -16.52
C THR A 276 -1.26 -6.83 -15.70
N PHE A 277 -0.17 -6.62 -14.96
CA PHE A 277 0.36 -7.63 -14.06
C PHE A 277 -0.55 -7.85 -12.84
N SER A 278 -0.96 -6.78 -12.14
CA SER A 278 -1.80 -6.90 -10.94
C SER A 278 -3.27 -7.20 -11.25
N ARG A 279 -3.73 -6.90 -12.47
CA ARG A 279 -5.10 -7.10 -12.97
C ARG A 279 -5.18 -8.13 -14.10
N ALA A 280 -4.31 -9.15 -14.11
CA ALA A 280 -4.24 -10.18 -15.16
C ALA A 280 -5.61 -10.80 -15.57
N ASP A 281 -6.52 -10.98 -14.60
CA ASP A 281 -7.86 -11.55 -14.77
C ASP A 281 -8.98 -10.51 -14.96
N GLN A 282 -8.64 -9.22 -14.99
CA GLN A 282 -9.58 -8.09 -15.04
C GLN A 282 -9.25 -7.12 -16.17
N GLN A 283 -8.91 -7.65 -17.34
CA GLN A 283 -8.57 -6.90 -18.55
C GLN A 283 -9.66 -7.00 -19.60
N GLY A 284 -9.76 -6.01 -20.48
CA GLY A 284 -10.72 -6.05 -21.57
C GLY A 284 -10.42 -5.08 -22.70
N GLN A 285 -11.04 -5.36 -23.85
CA GLN A 285 -11.11 -4.43 -24.95
C GLN A 285 -12.21 -3.38 -24.68
N VAL A 286 -11.94 -2.13 -25.03
CA VAL A 286 -12.86 -0.99 -24.90
C VAL A 286 -12.65 -0.03 -26.05
N VAL A 287 -13.70 0.58 -26.58
CA VAL A 287 -13.58 1.49 -27.72
C VAL A 287 -13.24 2.90 -27.25
N GLY A 288 -12.27 3.53 -27.91
CA GLY A 288 -12.00 4.97 -27.74
C GLY A 288 -11.18 5.33 -26.50
N LYS A 289 -10.59 4.34 -25.84
CA LYS A 289 -9.70 4.52 -24.68
C LYS A 289 -8.45 3.66 -24.87
N ASP A 290 -7.30 4.30 -24.78
CA ASP A 290 -6.00 3.64 -24.92
C ASP A 290 -5.32 3.49 -23.56
N TYR A 291 -4.52 2.45 -23.41
CA TYR A 291 -3.86 2.05 -22.18
C TYR A 291 -2.34 2.17 -22.31
N TYR A 292 -1.66 2.58 -21.24
CA TYR A 292 -0.23 2.83 -21.22
C TYR A 292 0.43 2.30 -19.95
N GLU A 293 1.54 1.60 -20.09
CA GLU A 293 2.39 1.19 -18.96
C GLU A 293 3.80 1.78 -19.13
N PRO A 294 4.34 2.47 -18.12
CA PRO A 294 5.72 2.90 -18.12
C PRO A 294 6.64 1.71 -17.85
N ILE A 295 7.51 1.40 -18.80
CA ILE A 295 8.56 0.40 -18.67
C ILE A 295 9.93 1.07 -18.53
N CYS A 296 10.82 0.40 -17.82
CA CYS A 296 12.22 0.79 -17.71
C CYS A 296 13.01 0.12 -18.83
N VAL A 297 13.55 0.91 -19.75
CA VAL A 297 14.47 0.43 -20.79
C VAL A 297 15.90 0.76 -20.38
N ALA A 298 16.81 -0.19 -20.53
CA ALA A 298 18.24 0.05 -20.29
C ALA A 298 18.74 1.15 -21.24
N GLY A 299 19.51 2.10 -20.68
CA GLY A 299 20.20 3.14 -21.43
C GLY A 299 21.45 2.65 -22.15
#